data_AF-A0A940WAW4-F1
#
_entry.id   AF-A0A940WAW4-F1
#
_cell.length_a   1.000
_cell.length_b   1.000
_cell.length_c   1.000
_cell.angle_alpha   90.00
_cell.angle_beta   90.00
_cell.angle_gamma   90.00
#
_symmetry.space_group_name_H-M   'P 1'
#
loop_
_entity.id
_entity.type
_entity.pdbx_description
1 polymer ?
#
loop_
_entity_poly.entity_id
_entity_poly.type
_entity_poly.pdbx_seq_one_letter_code
_entity_poly.pdbx_strand_id
1 'polypeptide(L)'
;MDVVALWGLFAGLVLGTLFVDLLVFNKKPHVMPLREASVWCGIWLSLAAAFGAAVFFLEGSSKGLEFVTGYVIEWSLSVDNLFVFIVIFRYFAV
;
A
#
# COMPACT_ATOMS: atom_id res chain seq x y z
N MET A 1 -9.39 -15.42 -24.48
CA MET A 1 -10.06 -15.52 -23.17
C MET A 1 -11.17 -14.51 -23.18
N ASP A 2 -12.41 -14.92 -22.95
CA ASP A 2 -13.54 -14.00 -22.91
C ASP A 2 -13.36 -12.99 -21.77
N VAL A 3 -13.80 -11.75 -21.97
CA VAL A 3 -13.67 -10.67 -20.98
C VAL A 3 -14.23 -11.09 -19.62
N VAL A 4 -15.32 -11.85 -19.62
CA VAL A 4 -15.95 -12.42 -18.41
C VAL A 4 -15.03 -13.41 -17.69
N ALA A 5 -14.29 -14.24 -18.43
CA ALA A 5 -13.33 -15.19 -17.84
C ALA A 5 -12.12 -14.47 -17.23
N LEU A 6 -11.67 -13.36 -17.84
CA LEU A 6 -10.62 -12.49 -17.29
C LEU A 6 -11.05 -11.84 -15.96
N TRP A 7 -12.27 -11.31 -15.88
CA TRP A 7 -12.83 -10.77 -14.65
C TRP A 7 -13.01 -11.84 -13.56
N GLY A 8 -13.46 -13.04 -13.95
CA GLY A 8 -13.58 -14.17 -13.03
C GLY A 8 -12.23 -14.60 -12.45
N LEU A 9 -11.19 -14.68 -13.28
CA LEU A 9 -9.82 -14.98 -12.85
C LEU A 9 -9.28 -13.90 -11.91
N PHE A 10 -9.45 -12.62 -12.27
CA PHE A 10 -9.02 -11.50 -11.45
C PHE A 10 -9.70 -11.49 -10.08
N ALA A 11 -11.03 -11.64 -10.04
CA ALA A 11 -11.78 -11.72 -8.80
C ALA A 11 -11.34 -12.92 -7.96
N GLY A 12 -11.12 -14.08 -8.58
CA GLY A 12 -10.61 -15.28 -7.90
C GLY A 12 -9.22 -15.04 -7.28
N LEU A 13 -8.33 -14.35 -8.00
CA LEU A 13 -7.00 -14.02 -7.52
C LEU A 13 -7.07 -13.04 -6.33
N VAL A 14 -7.86 -11.97 -6.45
CA VAL A 14 -8.07 -10.98 -5.37
C VAL A 14 -8.66 -11.63 -4.12
N LEU A 15 -9.69 -12.47 -4.27
CA LEU A 15 -10.28 -13.18 -3.14
C LEU A 15 -9.30 -14.18 -2.53
N GLY A 16 -8.51 -14.87 -3.35
CA GLY A 16 -7.48 -15.80 -2.90
C GLY A 16 -6.39 -15.13 -2.08
N THR A 17 -5.86 -14.00 -2.55
CA THR A 17 -4.83 -13.24 -1.82
C THR A 17 -5.39 -12.64 -0.53
N LEU A 18 -6.63 -12.13 -0.53
CA LEU A 18 -7.32 -11.68 0.69
C LEU A 18 -7.46 -12.80 1.73
N PHE A 19 -7.84 -14.00 1.28
CA PHE A 19 -8.01 -15.13 2.18
C PHE A 19 -6.69 -15.55 2.84
N VAL A 20 -5.59 -15.52 2.08
CA VAL A 20 -4.24 -15.77 2.59
C VAL A 20 -3.82 -14.69 3.59
N ASP A 21 -4.04 -13.41 3.28
CA ASP A 21 -3.68 -12.29 4.15
C ASP A 21 -4.40 -12.35 5.51
N LEU A 22 -5.71 -12.65 5.50
CA LEU A 22 -6.54 -12.73 6.70
C LEU A 22 -6.28 -13.99 7.54
N LEU A 23 -6.02 -15.16 6.93
CA LEU A 23 -5.85 -16.41 7.68
C LEU A 23 -4.42 -16.73 8.09
N VAL A 24 -3.43 -16.33 7.29
CA VAL A 24 -2.04 -16.73 7.49
C VAL A 24 -1.27 -15.66 8.25
N PHE A 25 -1.45 -14.37 7.90
CA PHE A 25 -0.62 -13.29 8.43
C PHE A 25 -1.20 -12.63 9.69
N ASN A 26 -2.53 -12.59 9.86
CA ASN A 26 -3.20 -11.96 11.01
C ASN A 26 -3.34 -12.86 12.26
N LYS A 27 -2.42 -13.82 12.50
CA LYS A 27 -2.56 -14.76 13.64
C LYS A 27 -2.25 -14.18 15.02
N LYS A 28 -1.56 -13.04 15.11
CA LYS A 28 -1.25 -12.39 16.39
C LYS A 28 -1.45 -10.88 16.28
N PRO A 29 -2.44 -10.30 16.97
CA PRO A 29 -2.57 -8.85 17.06
C PRO A 29 -1.38 -8.32 17.86
N HIS A 30 -0.41 -7.76 17.15
CA HIS A 30 0.66 -6.98 17.75
C HIS A 30 0.31 -5.51 17.59
N VAL A 31 0.04 -4.84 18.71
CA VAL A 31 -0.25 -3.40 18.71
C VAL A 31 1.05 -2.68 18.42
N MET A 32 1.24 -2.27 17.16
CA MET A 32 2.46 -1.59 16.75
C MET A 32 2.46 -0.18 17.36
N PRO A 33 3.38 0.15 18.27
CA PRO A 33 3.42 1.48 18.87
C PRO A 33 3.72 2.52 17.79
N LEU A 34 3.18 3.74 17.95
CA LEU A 34 3.32 4.83 16.96
C LEU A 34 4.78 5.09 16.54
N ARG A 35 5.72 4.89 17.48
CA ARG A 35 7.17 5.03 17.25
C ARG A 35 7.73 3.99 16.28
N GLU A 36 7.26 2.75 16.37
CA GLU A 36 7.70 1.68 15.48
C GLU A 36 7.05 1.86 14.10
N ALA A 37 5.75 2.19 14.07
CA ALA A 37 5.05 2.48 12.83
C ALA A 37 5.69 3.65 12.05
N SER A 38 6.09 4.73 12.73
CA SER A 38 6.75 5.86 12.06
C SER A 38 8.14 5.51 11.52
N VAL A 39 8.89 4.64 12.22
CA VAL A 39 10.18 4.13 11.73
C VAL A 39 9.97 3.27 10.48
N TRP A 40 9.01 2.35 10.49
CA TRP A 40 8.69 1.54 9.30
C TRP A 40 8.25 2.41 8.13
N CYS A 41 7.36 3.37 8.34
CA CYS A 41 6.99 4.34 7.31
C CYS A 41 8.20 5.11 6.76
N GLY A 42 9.12 5.56 7.63
CA GLY A 42 10.34 6.24 7.22
C GLY A 42 11.28 5.35 6.40
N ILE A 43 11.43 4.07 6.77
CA ILE A 43 12.25 3.11 6.02
C ILE A 43 11.68 2.93 4.62
N TRP A 44 10.38 2.65 4.48
CA TRP A 44 9.75 2.44 3.18
C TRP A 44 9.76 3.70 2.31
N LEU A 45 9.50 4.87 2.92
CA LEU A 45 9.56 6.15 2.22
C LEU A 45 10.98 6.47 1.73
N SER A 46 12.00 6.21 2.56
CA SER A 46 13.40 6.45 2.17
C SER A 46 13.88 5.50 1.07
N LEU A 47 13.44 4.24 1.09
CA LEU A 47 13.69 3.28 0.02
C LEU A 47 13.05 3.73 -1.30
N ALA A 48 11.79 4.16 -1.25
CA ALA A 48 11.09 4.69 -2.42
C ALA A 48 11.75 5.97 -2.95
N ALA A 49 12.16 6.88 -2.07
CA ALA A 49 12.88 8.10 -2.43
C ALA A 49 14.25 7.79 -3.06
N ALA A 50 15.00 6.82 -2.51
CA ALA A 50 16.28 6.38 -3.07
C ALA A 50 16.10 5.78 -4.47
N PHE A 51 15.06 4.98 -4.67
CA PHE A 51 14.72 4.44 -5.98
C PHE A 51 14.31 5.55 -6.96
N GLY A 52 13.45 6.47 -6.55
CA GLY A 52 13.03 7.61 -7.38
C GLY A 52 14.22 8.51 -7.78
N ALA A 53 15.16 8.72 -6.86
CA ALA A 53 16.42 9.41 -7.17
C ALA A 53 17.26 8.62 -8.19
N ALA A 54 17.38 7.30 -8.04
CA ALA A 54 18.08 6.47 -9.01
C ALA A 54 17.44 6.56 -10.41
N VAL A 55 16.09 6.52 -10.50
CA VAL A 55 15.36 6.71 -11.77
C VAL A 55 15.63 8.10 -12.34
N PHE A 56 15.62 9.14 -11.52
CA PHE A 56 15.91 10.51 -11.96
C PHE A 56 17.31 10.65 -12.58
N PHE A 57 18.33 9.98 -12.01
CA PHE A 57 19.69 10.02 -12.53
C PHE A 57 19.91 9.13 -13.77
N LEU A 58 19.23 7.99 -13.87
CA LEU A 58 19.44 7.01 -14.94
C LEU A 58 18.55 7.26 -16.17
N GLU A 59 17.27 7.54 -15.95
CA GLU A 59 16.23 7.68 -16.98
C GLU A 59 15.83 9.15 -17.22
N GLY A 60 16.41 10.07 -16.44
CA GLY A 60 16.19 11.51 -16.55
C GLY A 60 14.96 12.02 -15.79
N SER A 61 14.81 13.35 -15.83
CA SER A 61 13.84 14.08 -15.00
C SER A 61 12.39 13.70 -15.25
N SER A 62 12.00 13.42 -16.51
CA SER A 62 10.61 13.05 -16.84
C SER A 62 10.17 11.76 -16.16
N LYS A 63 11.02 10.73 -16.19
CA LYS A 63 10.72 9.42 -15.57
C LYS A 63 10.80 9.45 -14.06
N GLY A 64 11.73 10.22 -13.51
CA GLY A 64 11.78 10.48 -12.06
C GLY A 64 10.50 11.16 -11.56
N LEU A 65 9.99 12.16 -12.28
CA LEU A 65 8.72 12.82 -11.94
C LEU A 65 7.53 11.88 -12.07
N GLU A 66 7.42 11.09 -13.15
CA GLU A 66 6.37 10.08 -13.31
C GLU A 66 6.36 9.08 -12.14
N PHE A 67 7.53 8.61 -11.70
CA PHE A 67 7.65 7.70 -10.56
C PHE A 67 7.17 8.35 -9.25
N VAL A 68 7.66 9.56 -8.94
CA VAL A 68 7.29 10.24 -7.69
C VAL A 68 5.80 10.59 -7.67
N THR A 69 5.25 11.06 -8.79
CA THR A 69 3.83 11.34 -8.92
C THR A 69 2.99 10.07 -8.74
N GLY A 70 3.38 8.96 -9.39
CA GLY A 70 2.71 7.67 -9.21
C GLY A 70 2.75 7.19 -7.77
N TYR A 71 3.94 7.22 -7.15
CA TYR A 71 4.13 6.81 -5.76
C TYR A 71 3.26 7.63 -4.78
N VAL A 72 3.22 8.95 -4.94
CA VAL A 72 2.38 9.82 -4.08
C VAL A 72 0.89 9.56 -4.28
N ILE A 73 0.45 9.30 -5.51
CA ILE A 73 -0.96 8.97 -5.79
C ILE A 73 -1.35 7.65 -5.12
N GLU A 74 -0.55 6.60 -5.29
CA GLU A 74 -0.80 5.29 -4.67
C GLU A 74 -0.78 5.37 -3.13
N TRP A 75 0.17 6.14 -2.59
CA TRP A 75 0.26 6.36 -1.15
C TRP A 75 -0.96 7.12 -0.62
N SER A 76 -1.42 8.17 -1.33
CA SER A 76 -2.62 8.92 -0.96
C SER A 76 -3.88 8.05 -0.97
N LEU A 77 -4.04 7.16 -1.96
CA LEU A 77 -5.15 6.21 -2.01
C LEU A 77 -5.15 5.26 -0.82
N SER A 78 -3.97 4.83 -0.37
CA SER A 78 -3.83 3.97 0.82
C SER A 78 -4.15 4.71 2.12
N VAL A 79 -3.74 5.99 2.23
CA VAL A 79 -3.99 6.85 3.40
C VAL A 79 -5.47 7.21 3.53
N ASP A 80 -6.17 7.46 2.42
CA ASP A 80 -7.61 7.75 2.41
C ASP A 80 -8.42 6.59 3.03
N ASN A 81 -8.09 5.35 2.64
CA ASN A 81 -8.70 4.15 3.21
C ASN A 81 -8.43 4.01 4.72
N LEU A 82 -7.19 4.26 5.16
CA LEU A 82 -6.81 4.22 6.58
C LEU A 82 -7.55 5.27 7.41
N PHE A 83 -7.74 6.48 6.86
CA PHE A 83 -8.47 7.55 7.54
C PHE A 83 -9.91 7.15 7.87
N VAL A 84 -10.63 6.56 6.91
CA VAL A 84 -11.99 6.06 7.10
C VAL A 84 -12.03 5.01 8.23
N PHE A 85 -11.10 4.06 8.25
CA PHE A 85 -11.04 3.06 9.31
C PHE A 85 -10.79 3.67 10.69
N ILE A 86 -9.87 4.63 10.81
CA ILE A 86 -9.61 5.31 12.10
C ILE A 86 -10.87 6.04 12.60
N VAL A 87 -11.59 6.74 11.72
CA VAL A 87 -12.82 7.44 12.10
C VAL A 87 -13.89 6.45 12.58
N ILE A 88 -14.05 5.33 11.88
CA ILE A 88 -14.99 4.26 12.25
C ILE A 88 -14.63 3.66 13.62
N PHE A 89 -13.39 3.21 13.84
CA PHE A 89 -12.98 2.61 15.11
C PHE A 89 -13.07 3.60 16.27
N ARG A 90 -12.73 4.87 16.03
CA ARG A 90 -12.88 5.93 17.04
C ARG A 90 -14.34 6.22 17.38
N TYR A 91 -15.25 6.18 16.40
CA TYR A 91 -16.68 6.32 16.63
C TYR A 91 -17.24 5.16 17.46
N PHE A 92 -16.79 3.94 17.20
CA PHE A 92 -17.22 2.73 17.92
C PHE A 92 -16.41 2.43 19.20
N ALA A 93 -15.38 3.23 19.50
CA ALA A 93 -14.51 3.09 20.68
C ALA A 93 -13.91 1.68 20.87
N VAL A 94 -13.43 1.07 19.78
CA VAL A 94 -12.73 -0.23 19.74
C VAL A 94 -11.24 -0.03 19.48
#